data_AF-K0NJJ0-F1
#
_entry.id   AF-K0NJJ0-F1
#
_cell.length_a   1.000
_cell.length_b   1.000
_cell.length_c   1.000
_cell.angle_alpha   90.00
_cell.angle_beta   90.00
_cell.angle_gamma   90.00
#
_symmetry.space_group_name_H-M   'P 1'
#
loop_
_entity.id
_entity.type
_entity.pdbx_description
1 polymer ?
#
loop_
_entity_poly.entity_id
_entity_poly.type
_entity_poly.pdbx_seq_one_letter_code
_entity_poly.pdbx_strand_id
1 'polypeptide(L)'
;MESNKKTVRSPDWRNPDDYAFKPGFWTEKQFYAWQFIRRNAEYRKDWERELQHYLEKKELEGFEDLDINDPWFFIAPQKKSTVSKWGLCWLCNPDVNSPYIIFERQYGDIQLSRLNEFHLGTPIDDIEKIKPLNVPDGKANLIFDLRLPIKPQLKKAQELLLHTQEALKKTDKLKVESPKTHLDKFAVYLRIFDGYSDNAKTREIASEIYPNDDNRDTDYPANGKVKKNYKTAKELINGGYRKHILIPE
;
A
#
# COMPACT_ATOMS: atom_id res chain seq x y z
N MET A 1 -18.27 3.90 33.93
CA MET A 1 -18.41 2.76 32.99
C MET A 1 -17.03 2.45 32.44
N GLU A 2 -16.29 1.57 33.09
CA GLU A 2 -15.06 1.01 32.53
C GLU A 2 -15.47 0.07 31.39
N SER A 3 -15.53 0.62 30.16
CA SER A 3 -15.71 -0.23 28.99
C SER A 3 -14.53 -1.19 28.92
N ASN A 4 -14.87 -2.47 28.92
CA ASN A 4 -13.94 -3.58 28.77
C ASN A 4 -13.22 -3.39 27.42
N LYS A 5 -12.10 -2.67 27.41
CA LYS A 5 -11.20 -2.57 26.25
C LYS A 5 -10.70 -3.99 26.00
N LYS A 6 -11.38 -4.73 25.12
CA LYS A 6 -10.80 -5.90 24.46
C LYS A 6 -9.61 -5.36 23.66
N THR A 7 -8.44 -5.33 24.29
CA THR A 7 -7.19 -5.13 23.57
C THR A 7 -7.14 -6.21 22.53
N VAL A 8 -7.22 -5.83 21.25
CA VAL A 8 -7.14 -6.81 20.17
C VAL A 8 -5.81 -7.51 20.34
N ARG A 9 -5.87 -8.82 20.62
CA ARG A 9 -4.69 -9.63 20.90
C ARG A 9 -3.80 -9.60 19.66
N SER A 10 -2.53 -9.23 19.82
CA SER A 10 -1.54 -9.40 18.76
C SER A 10 -1.52 -10.86 18.29
N PRO A 11 -1.37 -11.13 16.98
CA PRO A 11 -1.18 -12.47 16.45
C PRO A 11 -0.11 -13.25 17.22
N ASP A 12 -0.34 -14.54 17.48
CA ASP A 12 0.71 -15.41 18.02
C ASP A 12 1.65 -15.80 16.89
N TRP A 13 2.88 -15.28 16.90
CA TRP A 13 3.86 -15.56 15.86
C TRP A 13 4.24 -17.04 15.72
N ARG A 14 3.95 -17.87 16.74
CA ARG A 14 4.12 -19.32 16.66
C ARG A 14 3.01 -19.98 15.84
N ASN A 15 1.80 -19.41 15.83
CA ASN A 15 0.68 -19.91 15.06
C ASN A 15 0.67 -19.38 13.61
N PRO A 16 0.98 -20.19 12.58
CA PRO A 16 0.93 -19.72 11.20
C PRO A 16 -0.46 -19.27 10.74
N ASP A 17 -1.54 -19.83 11.30
CA ASP A 17 -2.91 -19.52 10.89
C ASP A 17 -3.35 -18.10 11.27
N ASP A 18 -2.71 -17.48 12.25
CA ASP A 18 -2.98 -16.09 12.63
C ASP A 18 -2.52 -15.09 11.55
N TYR A 19 -1.64 -15.54 10.64
CA TYR A 19 -1.08 -14.75 9.53
C TYR A 19 -1.63 -15.16 8.18
N ALA A 20 -2.43 -16.23 8.12
CA ALA A 20 -2.98 -16.72 6.88
C ALA A 20 -3.99 -15.72 6.31
N PHE A 21 -3.86 -15.42 5.01
CA PHE A 21 -4.85 -14.65 4.30
C PHE A 21 -6.18 -15.41 4.26
N LYS A 22 -7.25 -14.73 4.67
CA LYS A 22 -8.63 -15.23 4.58
C LYS A 22 -9.35 -14.44 3.49
N PRO A 23 -9.81 -15.10 2.42
CA PRO A 23 -10.55 -14.44 1.34
C PRO A 23 -11.77 -13.68 1.89
N GLY A 24 -12.04 -12.51 1.31
CA GLY A 24 -13.14 -11.63 1.70
C GLY A 24 -13.18 -10.41 0.78
N PHE A 25 -13.33 -9.22 1.35
CA PHE A 25 -13.32 -7.97 0.58
C PHE A 25 -11.92 -7.55 0.07
N TRP A 26 -10.87 -8.26 0.49
CA TRP A 26 -9.48 -7.91 0.21
C TRP A 26 -8.84 -8.88 -0.76
N THR A 27 -7.90 -8.38 -1.56
CA THR A 27 -6.90 -9.24 -2.18
C THR A 27 -5.83 -9.64 -1.16
N GLU A 28 -5.15 -10.76 -1.40
CA GLU A 28 -4.03 -11.21 -0.56
C GLU A 28 -2.93 -10.15 -0.44
N LYS A 29 -2.64 -9.45 -1.54
CA LYS A 29 -1.75 -8.28 -1.57
C LYS A 29 -2.21 -7.23 -0.55
N GLN A 30 -3.44 -6.74 -0.67
CA GLN A 30 -3.97 -5.71 0.23
C GLN A 30 -3.95 -6.14 1.70
N PHE A 31 -4.27 -7.41 1.98
CA PHE A 31 -4.17 -7.98 3.31
C PHE A 31 -2.75 -7.83 3.88
N TYR A 32 -1.72 -8.30 3.17
CA TYR A 32 -0.36 -8.22 3.68
C TYR A 32 0.18 -6.78 3.73
N ALA A 33 -0.18 -5.89 2.78
CA ALA A 33 0.16 -4.48 2.90
C ALA A 33 -0.35 -3.88 4.21
N TRP A 34 -1.61 -4.16 4.57
CA TRP A 34 -2.15 -3.73 5.85
C TRP A 34 -1.36 -4.32 7.03
N GLN A 35 -1.09 -5.63 7.01
CA GLN A 35 -0.35 -6.30 8.07
C GLN A 35 1.05 -5.69 8.28
N PHE A 36 1.73 -5.24 7.22
CA PHE A 36 2.99 -4.50 7.36
C PHE A 36 2.77 -3.09 7.92
N ILE A 37 1.81 -2.32 7.40
CA ILE A 37 1.53 -0.95 7.83
C ILE A 37 1.21 -0.88 9.32
N ARG A 38 0.30 -1.72 9.82
CA ARG A 38 -0.17 -1.68 11.21
C ARG A 38 0.92 -1.98 12.25
N ARG A 39 2.06 -2.52 11.83
CA ARG A 39 3.24 -2.79 12.68
C ARG A 39 4.24 -1.64 12.67
N ASN A 40 4.06 -0.66 11.78
CA ASN A 40 4.91 0.50 11.71
C ASN A 40 4.63 1.46 12.89
N ALA A 41 5.65 1.75 13.69
CA ALA A 41 5.53 2.62 14.86
C ALA A 41 5.16 4.06 14.50
N GLU A 42 5.62 4.55 13.35
CA GLU A 42 5.29 5.89 12.85
C GLU A 42 3.83 5.95 12.36
N TYR A 43 3.32 4.89 11.72
CA TYR A 43 1.89 4.79 11.40
C TYR A 43 1.02 4.84 12.66
N ARG A 44 1.39 4.08 13.71
CA ARG A 44 0.68 4.09 14.99
C ARG A 44 0.64 5.47 15.64
N LYS A 45 1.77 6.20 15.63
CA LYS A 45 1.82 7.60 16.10
C LYS A 45 0.96 8.54 15.26
N ASP A 46 0.95 8.37 13.93
CA ASP A 46 0.08 9.15 13.05
C ASP A 46 -1.40 8.86 13.35
N TRP A 47 -1.77 7.59 13.57
CA TRP A 47 -3.11 7.18 13.98
C TRP A 47 -3.51 7.78 15.32
N GLU A 48 -2.69 7.63 16.37
CA GLU A 48 -2.97 8.13 17.72
C GLU A 48 -3.20 9.64 17.73
N ARG A 49 -2.38 10.39 16.98
CA ARG A 49 -2.51 11.84 16.85
C ARG A 49 -3.84 12.24 16.19
N GLU A 50 -4.18 11.62 15.05
CA GLU A 50 -5.42 11.95 14.35
C GLU A 50 -6.66 11.44 15.11
N LEU A 51 -6.54 10.36 15.88
CA LEU A 51 -7.58 9.87 16.78
C LEU A 51 -7.90 10.88 17.89
N GLN A 52 -6.90 11.51 18.50
CA GLN A 52 -7.14 12.57 19.50
C GLN A 52 -7.95 13.72 18.89
N HIS A 53 -7.55 14.22 17.72
CA HIS A 53 -8.29 15.27 17.02
C HIS A 53 -9.72 14.87 16.65
N TYR A 54 -9.91 13.63 16.24
CA TYR A 54 -11.24 13.09 15.96
C TYR A 54 -12.11 13.03 17.22
N LEU A 55 -11.57 12.60 18.37
CA LEU A 55 -12.30 12.53 19.64
C LEU A 55 -12.66 13.93 20.18
N GLU A 56 -11.76 14.90 20.11
CA GLU A 56 -12.02 16.30 20.47
C GLU A 56 -13.17 16.87 19.63
N LYS A 57 -13.13 16.65 18.31
CA LYS A 57 -14.18 17.08 17.39
C LYS A 57 -15.52 16.40 17.70
N LYS A 58 -15.50 15.11 17.99
CA LYS A 58 -16.70 14.33 18.35
C LYS A 58 -17.36 14.88 19.62
N GLU A 59 -16.57 15.20 20.63
CA GLU A 59 -17.07 15.79 21.89
C GLU A 59 -17.76 17.14 21.65
N LEU A 60 -17.23 17.95 20.73
CA LEU A 60 -17.79 19.26 20.38
C LEU A 60 -19.05 19.17 19.52
N GLU A 61 -19.10 18.25 18.56
CA GLU A 61 -20.15 18.23 17.53
C GLU A 61 -21.27 17.20 17.81
N GLY A 62 -21.05 16.23 18.70
CA GLY A 62 -22.10 15.36 19.23
C GLY A 62 -22.64 14.29 18.26
N PHE A 63 -21.88 13.87 17.25
CA PHE A 63 -22.31 12.83 16.31
C PHE A 63 -22.17 11.41 16.88
N GLU A 64 -23.15 10.54 16.57
CA GLU A 64 -23.07 9.10 16.81
C GLU A 64 -22.09 8.46 15.82
N ASP A 65 -21.16 7.65 16.32
CA ASP A 65 -20.13 7.02 15.51
C ASP A 65 -19.89 5.58 15.91
N LEU A 66 -19.33 4.82 14.97
CA LEU A 66 -18.91 3.43 15.15
C LEU A 66 -17.90 3.29 16.29
N ASP A 67 -17.84 2.09 16.89
CA ASP A 67 -16.77 1.73 17.82
C ASP A 67 -15.40 1.88 17.13
N ILE A 68 -14.39 2.39 17.84
CA ILE A 68 -13.04 2.58 17.25
C ILE A 68 -12.39 1.28 16.77
N ASN A 69 -12.90 0.13 17.23
CA ASN A 69 -12.47 -1.20 16.82
C ASN A 69 -13.42 -1.83 15.78
N ASP A 70 -14.48 -1.12 15.37
CA ASP A 70 -15.32 -1.53 14.25
C ASP A 70 -14.45 -1.60 12.98
N PRO A 71 -14.48 -2.69 12.20
CA PRO A 71 -13.75 -2.77 10.94
C PRO A 71 -14.06 -1.62 9.98
N TRP A 72 -15.24 -1.01 10.05
CA TRP A 72 -15.66 0.11 9.21
C TRP A 72 -15.28 1.48 9.78
N PHE A 73 -14.68 1.55 10.96
CA PHE A 73 -14.20 2.80 11.54
C PHE A 73 -12.93 3.27 10.82
N PHE A 74 -12.94 4.51 10.36
CA PHE A 74 -11.78 5.15 9.76
C PHE A 74 -11.74 6.64 10.09
N ILE A 75 -10.54 7.21 10.03
CA ILE A 75 -10.31 8.63 10.25
C ILE A 75 -9.83 9.28 8.96
N ALA A 76 -10.57 10.30 8.51
CA ALA A 76 -10.06 11.25 7.53
C ALA A 76 -9.12 12.23 8.26
N PRO A 77 -7.80 12.17 8.01
CA PRO A 77 -6.86 13.01 8.74
C PRO A 77 -7.03 14.49 8.40
N GLN A 78 -6.57 15.38 9.27
CA GLN A 78 -6.60 16.83 9.02
C GLN A 78 -5.79 17.22 7.77
N LYS A 79 -4.71 16.48 7.48
CA LYS A 79 -3.84 16.70 6.31
C LYS A 79 -3.86 15.48 5.40
N LYS A 80 -4.20 15.67 4.13
CA LYS A 80 -4.19 14.59 3.11
C LYS A 80 -2.82 13.91 3.00
N SER A 81 -1.72 14.66 3.19
CA SER A 81 -0.36 14.10 3.16
C SER A 81 -0.12 13.00 4.21
N THR A 82 -0.84 13.02 5.33
CA THR A 82 -0.75 11.98 6.37
C THR A 82 -1.14 10.61 5.83
N VAL A 83 -2.22 10.49 5.07
CA VAL A 83 -2.67 9.20 4.51
C VAL A 83 -1.94 8.82 3.22
N SER A 84 -1.59 9.79 2.37
CA SER A 84 -0.80 9.52 1.15
C SER A 84 0.62 9.02 1.47
N LYS A 85 1.18 9.40 2.64
CA LYS A 85 2.41 8.80 3.19
C LYS A 85 2.31 7.30 3.46
N TRP A 86 1.11 6.77 3.65
CA TRP A 86 0.83 5.34 3.84
C TRP A 86 0.12 4.69 2.64
N GLY A 87 -0.26 5.49 1.63
CA GLY A 87 -0.86 4.99 0.40
C GLY A 87 -2.28 4.53 0.66
N LEU A 88 -2.95 5.21 1.58
CA LEU A 88 -4.31 4.96 2.02
C LEU A 88 -5.18 6.17 1.66
N CYS A 89 -6.48 5.96 1.54
CA CYS A 89 -7.44 7.06 1.43
C CYS A 89 -7.85 7.62 2.81
N TRP A 90 -7.69 6.83 3.89
CA TRP A 90 -7.99 7.16 5.28
C TRP A 90 -7.12 6.34 6.22
N LEU A 91 -7.03 6.74 7.50
CA LEU A 91 -6.37 5.93 8.52
C LEU A 91 -7.36 4.92 9.12
N CYS A 92 -6.85 3.75 9.51
CA CYS A 92 -7.62 2.69 10.16
C CYS A 92 -6.94 2.33 11.48
N ASN A 93 -7.70 1.77 12.42
CA ASN A 93 -7.16 1.36 13.70
C ASN A 93 -6.12 0.23 13.51
N PRO A 94 -4.83 0.45 13.85
CA PRO A 94 -3.76 -0.54 13.68
C PRO A 94 -3.92 -1.76 14.58
N ASP A 95 -4.91 -1.80 15.47
CA ASP A 95 -5.24 -2.96 16.29
C ASP A 95 -6.30 -3.86 15.64
N VAL A 96 -7.07 -3.39 14.65
CA VAL A 96 -8.07 -4.20 13.94
C VAL A 96 -7.41 -5.09 12.87
N ASN A 97 -7.64 -6.42 12.91
CA ASN A 97 -7.01 -7.39 11.98
C ASN A 97 -7.30 -7.12 10.50
N SER A 98 -8.56 -6.84 10.20
CA SER A 98 -9.04 -6.69 8.83
C SER A 98 -10.06 -5.55 8.73
N PRO A 99 -9.64 -4.28 8.86
CA PRO A 99 -10.55 -3.15 8.72
C PRO A 99 -10.98 -2.95 7.26
N TYR A 100 -11.84 -1.99 6.98
CA TYR A 100 -12.21 -1.61 5.62
C TYR A 100 -11.19 -0.58 5.10
N ILE A 101 -10.24 -1.04 4.29
CA ILE A 101 -9.15 -0.22 3.77
C ILE A 101 -9.33 0.00 2.28
N ILE A 102 -9.19 1.26 1.85
CA ILE A 102 -8.91 1.59 0.46
C ILE A 102 -7.49 2.12 0.36
N PHE A 103 -6.68 1.41 -0.43
CA PHE A 103 -5.35 1.84 -0.82
C PHE A 103 -5.46 2.85 -1.97
N GLU A 104 -4.74 3.97 -1.83
CA GLU A 104 -4.51 4.91 -2.92
C GLU A 104 -3.61 4.21 -3.96
N ARG A 105 -4.25 3.62 -4.98
CA ARG A 105 -3.54 2.87 -6.02
C ARG A 105 -2.63 3.82 -6.80
N GLN A 106 -1.37 3.44 -6.93
CA GLN A 106 -0.38 4.21 -7.68
C GLN A 106 -0.45 3.83 -9.17
N TYR A 107 -1.53 4.18 -9.86
CA TYR A 107 -1.62 4.05 -11.33
C TYR A 107 -0.82 5.13 -12.08
N GLY A 108 0.06 5.85 -11.39
CA GLY A 108 0.47 7.18 -11.80
C GLY A 108 -0.63 8.22 -11.50
N ASP A 109 -0.25 9.49 -11.51
CA ASP A 109 -1.19 10.59 -11.37
C ASP A 109 -1.80 10.91 -12.74
N ILE A 110 -3.13 10.80 -12.87
CA ILE A 110 -3.83 11.29 -14.06
C ILE A 110 -4.19 12.75 -13.78
N GLN A 111 -3.30 13.64 -14.18
CA GLN A 111 -3.60 15.06 -14.14
C GLN A 111 -4.47 15.41 -15.34
N LEU A 112 -5.76 15.58 -15.08
CA LEU A 112 -6.63 16.32 -16.00
C LEU A 112 -6.24 17.78 -15.89
N SER A 113 -5.36 18.25 -16.78
CA SER A 113 -5.13 19.67 -16.94
C SER A 113 -6.47 20.31 -17.32
N ARG A 114 -7.09 21.00 -16.37
CA ARG A 114 -8.19 21.94 -16.67
C ARG A 114 -7.57 23.18 -17.32
N LEU A 115 -7.01 23.02 -18.50
CA LEU A 115 -6.90 24.15 -19.40
C LEU A 115 -8.31 24.43 -19.89
N ASN A 116 -9.09 25.15 -19.07
CA ASN A 116 -10.22 25.94 -19.53
C ASN A 116 -9.70 27.18 -20.30
N GLU A 117 -8.70 27.00 -21.15
CA GLU A 117 -8.51 27.94 -22.24
C GLU A 117 -9.54 27.55 -23.28
N PHE A 118 -10.73 28.14 -23.16
CA PHE A 118 -11.71 28.18 -24.23
C PHE A 118 -11.08 28.92 -25.41
N HIS A 119 -10.31 28.21 -26.23
CA HIS A 119 -10.06 28.64 -27.60
C HIS A 119 -11.32 28.31 -28.40
N LEU A 120 -12.32 29.19 -28.27
CA LEU A 120 -13.44 29.25 -29.21
C LEU A 120 -12.88 29.77 -30.54
N GLY A 121 -12.31 28.86 -31.32
CA GLY A 121 -11.67 29.21 -32.59
C GLY A 121 -11.16 28.01 -33.36
N THR A 122 -12.00 27.53 -34.29
CA THR A 122 -11.67 26.81 -35.54
C THR A 122 -11.02 25.41 -35.50
N PRO A 123 -11.29 24.58 -36.52
CA PRO A 123 -10.78 23.20 -36.60
C PRO A 123 -9.31 23.15 -37.01
N ILE A 124 -8.54 22.33 -36.31
CA ILE A 124 -7.37 21.56 -36.80
C ILE A 124 -6.08 22.34 -37.16
N ASP A 125 -6.11 23.63 -37.49
CA ASP A 125 -4.89 24.37 -37.88
C ASP A 125 -4.01 24.87 -36.72
N ASP A 126 -4.48 24.81 -35.47
CA ASP A 126 -3.72 25.29 -34.30
C ASP A 126 -2.92 24.21 -33.56
N ILE A 127 -2.83 22.98 -34.09
CA ILE A 127 -1.94 21.93 -33.52
C ILE A 127 -0.48 22.41 -33.51
N GLU A 128 -0.07 23.22 -34.50
CA GLU A 128 1.27 23.78 -34.59
C GLU A 128 1.63 24.77 -33.46
N LYS A 129 0.63 25.32 -32.75
CA LYS A 129 0.87 26.24 -31.62
C LYS A 129 0.98 25.54 -30.26
N ILE A 130 0.62 24.25 -30.19
CA ILE A 130 0.86 23.47 -28.98
C ILE A 130 2.35 23.17 -28.93
N LYS A 131 3.11 24.03 -28.23
CA LYS A 131 4.52 23.75 -27.96
C LYS A 131 4.60 22.34 -27.37
N PRO A 132 5.46 21.44 -27.91
CA PRO A 132 5.62 20.13 -27.33
C PRO A 132 6.04 20.32 -25.88
N LEU A 133 5.14 19.96 -24.95
CA LEU A 133 5.51 19.90 -23.56
C LEU A 133 6.68 18.91 -23.47
N ASN A 134 7.74 19.31 -22.79
CA ASN A 134 8.80 18.39 -22.46
C ASN A 134 8.22 17.36 -21.47
N VAL A 135 7.76 16.22 -21.99
CA VAL A 135 7.21 15.13 -21.20
C VAL A 135 8.38 14.24 -20.78
N PRO A 136 8.67 14.09 -19.47
CA PRO A 136 9.73 13.21 -19.01
C PRO A 136 9.54 11.77 -19.48
N ASP A 137 10.63 11.03 -19.63
CA ASP A 137 10.61 9.60 -19.96
C ASP A 137 9.65 8.82 -19.03
N GLY A 138 8.84 7.94 -19.60
CA GLY A 138 7.83 7.17 -18.88
C GLY A 138 6.53 7.91 -18.56
N LYS A 139 6.36 9.16 -19.01
CA LYS A 139 5.09 9.90 -18.94
C LYS A 139 4.50 10.11 -20.32
N ALA A 140 3.20 10.41 -20.38
CA ALA A 140 2.48 10.74 -21.60
C ALA A 140 1.44 11.84 -21.33
N ASN A 141 1.26 12.74 -22.30
CA ASN A 141 0.14 13.68 -22.32
C ASN A 141 -0.87 13.21 -23.37
N LEU A 142 -2.13 13.10 -22.98
CA LEU A 142 -3.23 12.71 -23.86
C LEU A 142 -4.22 13.86 -23.97
N ILE A 143 -4.64 14.18 -25.19
CA ILE A 143 -5.64 15.20 -25.48
C ILE A 143 -6.86 14.49 -26.06
N PHE A 144 -8.04 14.77 -25.50
CA PHE A 144 -9.32 14.21 -25.92
C PHE A 144 -10.21 15.31 -26.47
N ASP A 145 -10.83 15.08 -27.63
CA ASP A 145 -11.85 15.97 -28.16
C ASP A 145 -13.19 15.63 -27.53
N LEU A 146 -13.65 16.47 -26.59
CA LEU A 146 -14.90 16.25 -25.86
C LEU A 146 -16.16 16.42 -26.74
N ARG A 147 -16.03 16.89 -27.98
CA ARG A 147 -17.13 16.96 -28.96
C ARG A 147 -17.40 15.61 -29.63
N LEU A 148 -16.48 14.66 -29.53
CA LEU A 148 -16.59 13.31 -30.09
C LEU A 148 -16.87 12.28 -28.98
N PRO A 149 -17.41 11.09 -29.32
CA PRO A 149 -17.57 10.01 -28.34
C PRO A 149 -16.24 9.68 -27.65
N ILE A 150 -16.25 9.62 -26.31
CA ILE A 150 -15.04 9.42 -25.51
C ILE A 150 -14.53 7.98 -25.56
N LYS A 151 -15.42 6.98 -25.60
CA LYS A 151 -15.02 5.55 -25.56
C LYS A 151 -14.04 5.15 -26.68
N PRO A 152 -14.28 5.48 -27.97
CA PRO A 152 -13.31 5.19 -29.04
C PRO A 152 -11.97 5.88 -28.85
N GLN A 153 -11.97 7.11 -28.34
CA GLN A 153 -10.74 7.87 -28.07
C GLN A 153 -9.92 7.22 -26.95
N LEU A 154 -10.57 6.79 -25.86
CA LEU A 154 -9.91 6.05 -24.77
C LEU A 154 -9.28 4.75 -25.27
N LYS A 155 -10.00 4.00 -26.12
CA LYS A 155 -9.47 2.76 -26.72
C LYS A 155 -8.19 3.04 -27.54
N LYS A 156 -8.23 4.05 -28.41
CA LYS A 156 -7.07 4.46 -29.21
C LYS A 156 -5.90 4.95 -28.34
N ALA A 157 -6.20 5.72 -27.29
CA ALA A 157 -5.19 6.18 -26.34
C ALA A 157 -4.51 5.00 -25.61
N GLN A 158 -5.29 4.01 -25.17
CA GLN A 158 -4.77 2.80 -24.56
C GLN A 158 -3.84 2.03 -25.51
N GLU A 159 -4.27 1.80 -26.76
CA GLU A 159 -3.46 1.11 -27.78
C GLU A 159 -2.13 1.85 -28.02
N LEU A 160 -2.15 3.17 -28.11
CA LEU A 160 -0.95 3.99 -28.28
C LEU A 160 -0.02 3.91 -27.07
N LEU A 161 -0.56 4.06 -25.85
CA LEU A 161 0.22 3.97 -24.61
C LEU A 161 0.90 2.60 -24.47
N LEU A 162 0.20 1.51 -24.77
CA LEU A 162 0.77 0.16 -24.74
C LEU A 162 1.89 0.00 -25.76
N HIS A 163 1.68 0.48 -26.99
CA HIS A 163 2.72 0.47 -28.02
C HIS A 163 3.96 1.27 -27.62
N THR A 164 3.78 2.48 -27.08
CA THR A 164 4.87 3.32 -26.57
C THR A 164 5.60 2.64 -25.41
N GLN A 165 4.88 2.03 -24.47
CA GLN A 165 5.48 1.30 -23.35
C GLN A 165 6.40 0.17 -23.86
N GLU A 166 5.95 -0.62 -24.84
CA GLU A 166 6.75 -1.68 -25.45
C GLU A 166 7.99 -1.14 -26.17
N ALA A 167 7.87 -0.03 -26.90
CA ALA A 167 9.00 0.61 -27.55
C ALA A 167 10.05 1.12 -26.53
N LEU A 168 9.61 1.71 -25.43
CA LEU A 168 10.50 2.16 -24.36
C LEU A 168 11.17 1.00 -23.62
N LYS A 169 10.47 -0.12 -23.41
CA LYS A 169 11.08 -1.36 -22.86
C LYS A 169 12.19 -1.89 -23.76
N LYS A 170 11.98 -1.93 -25.08
CA LYS A 170 12.98 -2.40 -26.06
C LYS A 170 14.25 -1.53 -26.12
N THR A 171 14.14 -0.26 -25.74
CA THR A 171 15.27 0.68 -25.76
C THR A 171 15.95 0.86 -24.39
N ASP A 172 15.58 0.05 -23.39
CA ASP A 172 16.01 0.15 -21.98
C ASP A 172 15.80 1.55 -21.35
N LYS A 173 14.94 2.38 -21.97
CA LYS A 173 14.53 3.69 -21.45
C LYS A 173 13.42 3.59 -20.40
N LEU A 174 12.75 2.44 -20.34
CA LEU A 174 11.76 2.15 -19.33
C LEU A 174 12.14 0.86 -18.58
N LYS A 175 12.79 1.03 -17.43
CA LYS A 175 12.99 -0.05 -16.46
C LYS A 175 11.70 -0.24 -15.67
N VAL A 176 10.79 -1.04 -16.20
CA VAL A 176 9.64 -1.50 -15.42
C VAL A 176 10.13 -2.58 -14.45
N GLU A 177 10.61 -2.15 -13.29
CA GLU A 177 10.84 -3.07 -12.17
C GLU A 177 9.47 -3.45 -11.60
N SER A 178 8.87 -4.52 -12.12
CA SER A 178 7.82 -5.25 -11.40
C SER A 178 8.52 -6.28 -10.53
N PRO A 179 8.83 -5.98 -9.26
CA PRO A 179 9.51 -6.95 -8.42
C PRO A 179 8.64 -8.20 -8.31
N LYS A 180 9.22 -9.36 -8.58
CA LYS A 180 8.57 -10.64 -8.30
C LYS A 180 8.17 -10.66 -6.84
N THR A 181 6.87 -10.77 -6.59
CA THR A 181 6.31 -10.71 -5.25
C THR A 181 6.14 -12.12 -4.73
N HIS A 182 6.89 -12.45 -3.68
CA HIS A 182 6.82 -13.74 -3.00
C HIS A 182 5.82 -13.66 -1.84
N LEU A 183 4.52 -13.65 -2.18
CA LEU A 183 3.43 -13.53 -1.19
C LEU A 183 3.48 -14.67 -0.15
N ASP A 184 3.90 -15.85 -0.58
CA ASP A 184 4.14 -17.03 0.25
C ASP A 184 5.09 -16.77 1.43
N LYS A 185 6.00 -15.79 1.29
CA LYS A 185 6.97 -15.43 2.33
C LYS A 185 6.49 -14.33 3.26
N PHE A 186 5.42 -13.62 2.94
CA PHE A 186 5.00 -12.46 3.74
C PHE A 186 4.52 -12.85 5.13
N ALA A 187 3.77 -13.95 5.25
CA ALA A 187 3.42 -14.52 6.56
C ALA A 187 4.68 -14.85 7.38
N VAL A 188 5.69 -15.45 6.75
CA VAL A 188 6.98 -15.75 7.41
C VAL A 188 7.69 -14.49 7.88
N TYR A 189 7.71 -13.44 7.06
CA TYR A 189 8.33 -12.15 7.43
C TYR A 189 7.64 -11.50 8.63
N LEU A 190 6.31 -11.51 8.65
CA LEU A 190 5.51 -10.97 9.75
C LEU A 190 5.72 -11.77 11.04
N ARG A 191 5.68 -13.11 10.98
CA ARG A 191 5.96 -13.99 12.13
C ARG A 191 7.34 -13.73 12.72
N ILE A 192 8.37 -13.61 11.88
CA ILE A 192 9.73 -13.30 12.36
C ILE A 192 9.78 -11.92 13.05
N PHE A 193 9.13 -10.91 12.46
CA PHE A 193 9.10 -9.57 13.03
C PHE A 193 8.40 -9.54 14.39
N ASP A 194 7.25 -10.21 14.49
CA ASP A 194 6.48 -10.28 15.74
C ASP A 194 7.21 -11.11 16.80
N GLY A 195 7.89 -12.20 16.41
CA GLY A 195 8.75 -12.96 17.31
C GLY A 195 9.85 -12.10 17.95
N TYR A 196 10.52 -11.25 17.18
CA TYR A 196 11.48 -10.31 17.75
C TYR A 196 10.82 -9.23 18.62
N SER A 197 9.62 -8.78 18.25
CA SER A 197 8.85 -7.80 19.03
C SER A 197 8.40 -8.36 20.39
N ASP A 198 8.16 -9.66 20.46
CA ASP A 198 7.88 -10.43 21.67
C ASP A 198 9.16 -10.84 22.45
N ASN A 199 10.31 -10.28 22.08
CA ASN A 199 11.63 -10.56 22.66
C ASN A 199 12.10 -12.03 22.54
N ALA A 200 11.55 -12.81 21.59
CA ALA A 200 12.01 -14.17 21.34
C ALA A 200 13.44 -14.18 20.81
N LYS A 201 14.22 -15.20 21.19
CA LYS A 201 15.61 -15.33 20.73
C LYS A 201 15.63 -15.81 19.28
N THR A 202 16.62 -15.37 18.50
CA THR A 202 16.77 -15.78 17.08
C THR A 202 16.70 -17.31 16.91
N ARG A 203 17.33 -18.08 17.80
CA ARG A 203 17.30 -19.54 17.77
C ARG A 203 15.90 -20.12 17.96
N GLU A 204 15.11 -19.53 18.85
CA GLU A 204 13.72 -19.94 19.11
C GLU A 204 12.82 -19.64 17.92
N ILE A 205 12.93 -18.43 17.35
CA ILE A 205 12.20 -18.05 16.13
C ILE A 205 12.54 -19.01 14.99
N ALA A 206 13.82 -19.36 14.86
CA ALA A 206 14.30 -20.20 13.79
C ALA A 206 13.86 -21.67 13.95
N SER A 207 13.86 -22.22 15.17
CA SER A 207 13.34 -23.58 15.44
C SER A 207 11.84 -23.71 15.18
N GLU A 208 11.08 -22.63 15.43
CA GLU A 208 9.63 -22.62 15.22
C GLU A 208 9.27 -22.46 13.73
N ILE A 209 9.96 -21.56 13.02
CA ILE A 209 9.60 -21.20 11.64
C ILE A 209 10.25 -22.13 10.62
N TYR A 210 11.41 -22.72 10.94
CA TYR A 210 12.14 -23.63 10.06
C TYR A 210 12.49 -24.96 10.77
N PRO A 211 11.50 -25.72 11.26
CA PRO A 211 11.75 -26.93 12.07
C PRO A 211 12.52 -28.02 11.31
N ASN A 212 12.45 -28.01 9.98
CA ASN A 212 13.06 -29.01 9.10
C ASN A 212 14.46 -28.62 8.59
N ASP A 213 14.94 -27.41 8.87
CA ASP A 213 16.33 -27.05 8.56
C ASP A 213 17.27 -27.79 9.52
N ASP A 214 18.43 -28.28 9.05
CA ASP A 214 19.35 -29.04 9.90
C ASP A 214 19.94 -28.14 11.00
N ASN A 215 19.74 -28.57 12.24
CA ASN A 215 19.97 -27.82 13.47
C ASN A 215 21.26 -28.24 14.19
N ARG A 216 22.07 -29.12 13.58
CA ARG A 216 23.16 -29.84 14.25
C ARG A 216 24.51 -29.10 14.28
N ASP A 217 24.76 -28.15 13.39
CA ASP A 217 26.02 -27.38 13.36
C ASP A 217 25.91 -26.03 14.10
N THR A 218 27.04 -25.59 14.66
CA THR A 218 27.15 -24.32 15.41
C THR A 218 26.83 -23.08 14.58
N ASP A 219 27.03 -23.16 13.26
CA ASP A 219 26.60 -22.15 12.29
C ASP A 219 25.19 -22.46 11.78
N TYR A 220 24.21 -22.31 12.68
CA TYR A 220 22.80 -22.61 12.44
C TYR A 220 22.27 -21.86 11.19
N PRO A 221 22.12 -22.51 10.01
CA PRO A 221 21.83 -21.81 8.76
C PRO A 221 20.49 -21.07 8.80
N ALA A 222 19.53 -21.60 9.57
CA ALA A 222 18.24 -20.99 9.80
C ALA A 222 18.32 -19.66 10.60
N ASN A 223 19.37 -19.43 11.41
CA ASN A 223 19.57 -18.13 12.10
C ASN A 223 19.92 -17.06 11.06
N GLY A 224 20.73 -17.42 10.07
CA GLY A 224 21.03 -16.55 8.93
C GLY A 224 19.77 -16.21 8.14
N LYS A 225 18.91 -17.21 7.87
CA LYS A 225 17.61 -17.00 7.22
C LYS A 225 16.71 -16.07 8.04
N VAL A 226 16.58 -16.28 9.36
CA VAL A 226 15.79 -15.42 10.25
C VAL A 226 16.28 -13.97 10.21
N LYS A 227 17.59 -13.73 10.38
CA LYS A 227 18.16 -12.38 10.35
C LYS A 227 17.93 -11.67 9.01
N LYS A 228 18.12 -12.39 7.90
CA LYS A 228 17.85 -11.86 6.55
C LYS A 228 16.38 -11.50 6.37
N ASN A 229 15.48 -12.42 6.70
CA ASN A 229 14.05 -12.23 6.54
C ASN A 229 13.50 -11.16 7.49
N TYR A 230 14.07 -11.00 8.69
CA TYR A 230 13.75 -9.89 9.59
C TYR A 230 14.12 -8.52 8.98
N LYS A 231 15.29 -8.42 8.32
CA LYS A 231 15.68 -7.20 7.60
C LYS A 231 14.66 -6.86 6.51
N THR A 232 14.27 -7.85 5.71
CA THR A 232 13.22 -7.67 4.69
C THR A 232 11.86 -7.29 5.29
N ALA A 233 11.47 -7.90 6.42
CA ALA A 233 10.23 -7.55 7.10
C ALA A 233 10.22 -6.08 7.54
N LYS A 234 11.33 -5.59 8.11
CA LYS A 234 11.49 -4.17 8.47
C LYS A 234 11.42 -3.24 7.26
N GLU A 235 12.06 -3.60 6.15
CA GLU A 235 11.99 -2.83 4.90
C GLU A 235 10.54 -2.72 4.41
N LEU A 236 9.80 -3.82 4.43
CA LEU A 236 8.38 -3.84 4.07
C LEU A 236 7.55 -2.96 5.00
N ILE A 237 7.69 -3.11 6.33
CA ILE A 237 6.99 -2.30 7.34
C ILE A 237 7.28 -0.80 7.17
N ASN A 238 8.51 -0.44 6.79
CA ASN A 238 8.93 0.95 6.57
C ASN A 238 8.63 1.46 5.15
N GLY A 239 7.51 1.03 4.57
CA GLY A 239 7.01 1.53 3.29
C GLY A 239 7.43 0.71 2.06
N GLY A 240 8.29 -0.30 2.21
CA GLY A 240 8.68 -1.19 1.12
C GLY A 240 7.50 -1.92 0.50
N TYR A 241 6.44 -2.20 1.26
CA TYR A 241 5.21 -2.84 0.76
C TYR A 241 4.63 -2.11 -0.47
N ARG A 242 4.82 -0.79 -0.60
CA ARG A 242 4.25 0.00 -1.70
C ARG A 242 4.71 -0.50 -3.06
N LYS A 243 6.00 -0.82 -3.18
CA LYS A 243 6.63 -1.29 -4.43
C LYS A 243 6.21 -2.71 -4.80
N HIS A 244 5.92 -3.55 -3.80
CA HIS A 244 5.65 -4.97 -4.00
C HIS A 244 4.15 -5.28 -4.05
N ILE A 245 3.32 -4.43 -3.45
CA ILE A 245 1.94 -4.79 -3.12
C ILE A 245 0.92 -3.83 -3.73
N LEU A 246 1.27 -2.55 -3.87
CA LEU A 246 0.32 -1.52 -4.33
C LEU A 246 0.46 -1.15 -5.82
N ILE A 247 1.45 -1.74 -6.51
CA ILE A 247 1.57 -1.63 -7.96
C ILE A 247 0.75 -2.79 -8.57
N PRO A 248 -0.32 -2.50 -9.33
CA PRO A 248 -1.08 -3.52 -10.03
C PRO A 248 -0.23 -4.18 -11.13
N GLU A 249 -0.43 -5.48 -11.33
CA GLU A 249 0.12 -6.23 -12.46
C GLU A 249 -0.53 -5.82 -13.79
#